data_AF-A0A650CIU3-F1
#
_entry.id   AF-A0A650CIU3-F1
#
_cell.length_a   1.000
_cell.length_b   1.000
_cell.length_c   1.000
_cell.angle_alpha   90.00
_cell.angle_beta   90.00
_cell.angle_gamma   90.00
#
_symmetry.space_group_name_H-M   'P 1'
#
loop_
_entity.id
_entity.type
_entity.pdbx_description
1 polymer ?
#
loop_
_entity_poly.entity_id
_entity_poly.type
_entity_poly.pdbx_seq_one_letter_code
_entity_poly.pdbx_strand_id
1 'polypeptide(L)'
;MNDAMIWATITLVLSILLTYFTGMRYFKSRNVMWLFWFLGFILFVVASICQEFFAFNIGGYLLSAIYVFAVAELVIVLSLGSIQQAPKKWINAYYGYSFLSTILLIISIVTQRFNVVENGLPINFPGSVMATSSMGTIVATGIILFFAARALLFKGNKLKMISVILGVVILGFGGTLVAAGFVVALYLSEIIGMSLFLYGIM
;
A
#
# COMPACT_ATOMS: atom_id res chain seq x y z
N MET A 1 -1.89 -4.71 24.01
CA MET A 1 -3.11 -5.24 23.37
C MET A 1 -4.09 -4.12 23.02
N ASN A 2 -4.51 -3.27 23.96
CA ASN A 2 -5.45 -2.17 23.67
C ASN A 2 -4.98 -1.22 22.56
N ASP A 3 -3.72 -0.81 22.55
CA ASP A 3 -3.24 0.17 21.57
C ASP A 3 -3.21 -0.38 20.15
N ALA A 4 -2.71 -1.61 19.95
CA ALA A 4 -2.66 -2.25 18.62
C ALA A 4 -4.05 -2.39 17.98
N MET A 5 -5.07 -2.70 18.80
CA MET A 5 -6.45 -2.75 18.33
C MET A 5 -6.94 -1.36 17.91
N ILE A 6 -6.72 -0.33 18.73
CA ILE A 6 -7.13 1.05 18.39
C ILE A 6 -6.49 1.48 17.06
N TRP A 7 -5.19 1.22 16.88
CA TRP A 7 -4.46 1.59 15.67
C TRP A 7 -4.92 0.81 14.43
N ALA A 8 -5.17 -0.50 14.57
CA ALA A 8 -5.72 -1.32 13.50
C ALA A 8 -7.12 -0.82 13.09
N THR A 9 -7.96 -0.43 14.05
CA THR A 9 -9.32 0.04 13.78
C THR A 9 -9.33 1.39 13.09
N ILE A 10 -8.46 2.32 13.50
CA ILE A 10 -8.30 3.59 12.80
C ILE A 10 -7.85 3.36 11.35
N THR A 11 -6.88 2.46 11.15
CA THR A 11 -6.37 2.08 9.83
C THR A 11 -7.46 1.47 8.96
N LEU A 12 -8.29 0.59 9.52
CA LEU A 12 -9.45 0.02 8.83
C LEU A 12 -10.44 1.11 8.40
N VAL A 13 -10.84 2.00 9.31
CA VAL A 13 -11.76 3.09 8.99
C VAL A 13 -11.21 3.99 7.89
N LEU A 14 -9.93 4.40 7.98
CA LEU A 14 -9.28 5.22 6.96
C LEU A 14 -9.21 4.51 5.60
N SER A 15 -8.89 3.21 5.58
CA SER A 15 -8.84 2.42 4.35
C SER A 15 -10.21 2.32 3.67
N ILE A 16 -11.29 2.18 4.44
CA ILE A 16 -12.67 2.18 3.93
C ILE A 16 -13.03 3.54 3.35
N LEU A 17 -12.70 4.64 4.05
CA LEU A 17 -12.95 6.00 3.56
C LEU A 17 -12.21 6.27 2.24
N LEU A 18 -10.91 5.93 2.18
CA LEU A 18 -10.11 6.07 0.96
C LEU A 18 -10.69 5.26 -0.20
N THR A 19 -11.12 4.03 0.06
CA THR A 19 -11.79 3.16 -0.92
C THR A 19 -13.09 3.79 -1.42
N TYR A 20 -13.90 4.34 -0.51
CA TYR A 20 -15.15 4.99 -0.86
C TYR A 20 -14.94 6.23 -1.76
N PHE A 21 -14.08 7.17 -1.35
CA PHE A 21 -13.86 8.41 -2.12
C PHE A 21 -13.20 8.15 -3.48
N THR A 22 -12.26 7.21 -3.56
CA THR A 22 -11.68 6.81 -4.86
C THR A 22 -12.68 6.08 -5.74
N GLY A 23 -13.51 5.20 -5.15
CA GLY A 23 -14.61 4.53 -5.83
C GLY A 23 -15.60 5.54 -6.44
N MET A 24 -16.04 6.54 -5.67
CA MET A 24 -16.90 7.61 -6.18
C MET A 24 -16.29 8.32 -7.39
N ARG A 25 -14.99 8.67 -7.32
CA ARG A 25 -14.29 9.31 -8.45
C ARG A 25 -14.20 8.40 -9.66
N TYR A 26 -13.95 7.10 -9.47
CA TYR A 26 -13.96 6.13 -10.54
C TYR A 26 -15.34 6.01 -11.19
N PHE A 27 -16.40 5.81 -10.42
CA PHE A 27 -17.75 5.64 -10.98
C PHE A 27 -18.24 6.90 -11.70
N LYS A 28 -17.84 8.10 -11.26
CA LYS A 28 -18.17 9.37 -11.92
C LYS A 28 -17.38 9.61 -13.21
N SER A 29 -16.08 9.30 -13.23
CA SER A 29 -15.19 9.64 -14.36
C SER A 29 -14.93 8.49 -15.33
N ARG A 30 -15.15 7.24 -14.91
CA ARG A 30 -14.79 6.00 -15.61
C ARG A 30 -13.34 5.95 -16.11
N ASN A 31 -12.45 6.69 -15.45
CA ASN A 31 -11.03 6.76 -15.80
C ASN A 31 -10.26 5.56 -15.24
N VAL A 32 -9.43 4.93 -16.07
CA VAL A 32 -8.59 3.78 -15.72
C VAL A 32 -7.63 4.07 -14.56
N MET A 33 -7.10 5.28 -14.44
CA MET A 33 -6.28 5.69 -13.28
C MET A 33 -7.05 5.51 -11.97
N TRP A 34 -8.31 5.99 -11.94
CA TRP A 34 -9.16 5.90 -10.75
C TRP A 34 -9.60 4.47 -10.47
N LEU A 35 -9.73 3.61 -11.48
CA LEU A 35 -9.98 2.17 -11.30
C LEU A 35 -8.84 1.52 -10.52
N PHE A 36 -7.61 1.71 -10.97
CA PHE A 36 -6.44 1.16 -10.28
C PHE A 36 -6.33 1.70 -8.86
N TRP A 37 -6.56 2.99 -8.66
CA TRP A 37 -6.53 3.56 -7.30
C TRP A 37 -7.59 2.94 -6.40
N PHE A 38 -8.81 2.77 -6.89
CA PHE A 38 -9.89 2.10 -6.18
C PHE A 38 -9.54 0.65 -5.81
N LEU A 39 -8.99 -0.13 -6.75
CA LEU A 39 -8.56 -1.51 -6.51
C LEU A 39 -7.41 -1.59 -5.49
N GLY A 40 -6.46 -0.64 -5.54
CA GLY A 40 -5.38 -0.55 -4.56
C GLY A 40 -5.92 -0.30 -3.15
N PHE A 41 -6.91 0.59 -2.99
CA PHE A 41 -7.53 0.82 -1.68
C PHE A 41 -8.41 -0.34 -1.20
N ILE A 42 -9.03 -1.11 -2.10
CA ILE A 42 -9.67 -2.39 -1.72
C ILE A 42 -8.65 -3.35 -1.12
N LEU A 43 -7.48 -3.52 -1.75
CA LEU A 43 -6.40 -4.35 -1.19
C LEU A 43 -5.94 -3.82 0.17
N PHE A 44 -5.94 -2.50 0.35
CA PHE A 44 -5.65 -1.91 1.64
C PHE A 44 -6.69 -2.29 2.70
N VAL A 45 -8.00 -2.24 2.39
CA VAL A 45 -9.03 -2.73 3.33
C VAL A 45 -8.78 -4.19 3.72
N VAL A 46 -8.41 -5.04 2.77
CA VAL A 46 -8.06 -6.45 3.05
C VAL A 46 -6.87 -6.55 4.00
N ALA A 47 -5.81 -5.76 3.77
CA ALA A 47 -4.65 -5.71 4.65
C ALA A 47 -5.00 -5.21 6.07
N SER A 48 -5.82 -4.17 6.18
CA SER A 48 -6.27 -3.62 7.47
C SER A 48 -7.13 -4.62 8.26
N ILE A 49 -7.98 -5.40 7.59
CA ILE A 49 -8.72 -6.51 8.23
C ILE A 49 -7.74 -7.58 8.75
N CYS A 50 -6.67 -7.90 8.00
CA CYS A 50 -5.65 -8.81 8.51
C CYS A 50 -4.95 -8.25 9.76
N GLN A 51 -4.65 -6.94 9.79
CA GLN A 51 -4.07 -6.27 10.96
C GLN A 51 -5.00 -6.30 12.18
N GLU A 52 -6.32 -6.23 12.01
CA GLU A 52 -7.29 -6.44 13.10
C GLU A 52 -7.12 -7.83 13.72
N PHE A 53 -7.10 -8.88 12.91
CA PHE A 53 -6.87 -10.24 13.41
C PHE A 53 -5.50 -10.36 14.11
N PHE A 54 -4.46 -9.75 13.54
CA PHE A 54 -3.14 -9.73 14.16
C PHE A 54 -3.17 -9.06 15.53
N ALA A 55 -3.91 -7.97 15.72
CA ALA A 55 -4.03 -7.28 17.02
C ALA A 55 -4.61 -8.18 18.13
N PHE A 56 -5.39 -9.21 17.76
CA PHE A 56 -5.88 -10.25 18.68
C PHE A 56 -4.91 -11.43 18.86
N ASN A 57 -3.66 -11.32 18.38
CA ASN A 57 -2.71 -12.42 18.25
C ASN A 57 -3.20 -13.60 17.37
N ILE A 58 -4.22 -13.36 16.52
CA ILE A 58 -4.69 -14.36 15.57
C ILE A 58 -3.81 -14.27 14.33
N GLY A 59 -2.87 -15.21 14.22
CA GLY A 59 -1.94 -15.31 13.10
C GLY A 59 -2.04 -16.64 12.35
N GLY A 60 -0.98 -16.94 11.59
CA GLY A 60 -0.87 -18.18 10.83
C GLY A 60 -0.51 -17.92 9.37
N TYR A 61 -0.11 -18.99 8.68
CA TYR A 61 0.43 -18.90 7.33
C TYR A 61 -0.54 -18.25 6.33
N LEU A 62 -1.79 -18.69 6.30
CA LEU A 62 -2.77 -18.18 5.35
C LEU A 62 -3.02 -16.67 5.52
N LEU A 63 -3.23 -16.23 6.76
CA LEU A 63 -3.50 -14.82 7.06
C LEU A 63 -2.27 -13.95 6.81
N SER A 64 -1.07 -14.45 7.14
CA SER A 64 0.20 -13.80 6.84
C SER A 64 0.46 -13.67 5.33
N ALA A 65 0.15 -14.71 4.56
CA ALA A 65 0.26 -14.73 3.11
C ALA A 65 -0.67 -13.71 2.45
N ILE A 66 -1.95 -13.68 2.88
CA ILE A 66 -2.93 -12.70 2.39
C ILE A 66 -2.48 -11.28 2.72
N TYR A 67 -2.05 -11.02 3.96
CA TYR A 67 -1.58 -9.71 4.38
C TYR A 67 -0.40 -9.22 3.55
N VAL A 68 0.65 -10.04 3.40
CA VAL A 68 1.86 -9.65 2.66
C VAL A 68 1.56 -9.45 1.17
N PHE A 69 0.71 -10.30 0.60
CA PHE A 69 0.26 -10.14 -0.78
C PHE A 69 -0.51 -8.83 -0.96
N ALA A 70 -1.52 -8.56 -0.12
CA ALA A 70 -2.32 -7.34 -0.15
C ALA A 70 -1.44 -6.09 0.03
N VAL A 71 -0.66 -6.07 1.13
CA VAL A 71 0.69 -5.51 1.27
C VAL A 71 1.33 -4.90 0.03
N ALA A 72 2.02 -5.76 -0.70
CA ALA A 72 2.82 -5.40 -1.84
C ALA A 72 1.97 -5.00 -3.06
N GLU A 73 0.89 -5.74 -3.31
CA GLU A 73 0.05 -5.53 -4.48
C GLU A 73 -0.72 -4.22 -4.41
N LEU A 74 -1.11 -3.73 -3.22
CA LEU A 74 -1.76 -2.43 -3.11
C LEU A 74 -0.86 -1.32 -3.68
N VAL A 75 0.45 -1.33 -3.37
CA VAL A 75 1.41 -0.32 -3.85
C VAL A 75 1.62 -0.46 -5.36
N ILE A 76 1.77 -1.69 -5.85
CA ILE A 76 1.90 -1.97 -7.29
C ILE A 76 0.65 -1.46 -8.02
N VAL A 77 -0.54 -1.82 -7.57
CA VAL A 77 -1.82 -1.41 -8.18
C VAL A 77 -2.00 0.12 -8.13
N LEU A 78 -1.67 0.79 -7.03
CA LEU A 78 -1.69 2.26 -6.97
C LEU A 78 -0.73 2.88 -8.00
N SER A 79 0.45 2.31 -8.19
CA SER A 79 1.41 2.75 -9.19
C SER A 79 0.95 2.50 -10.63
N LEU A 80 0.18 1.43 -10.88
CA LEU A 80 -0.50 1.18 -12.16
C LEU A 80 -1.51 2.27 -12.49
N GLY A 81 -2.14 2.89 -11.49
CA GLY A 81 -2.95 4.09 -11.73
C GLY A 81 -2.10 5.30 -12.08
N SER A 82 -0.99 5.51 -11.36
CA SER A 82 -0.11 6.66 -11.57
C SER A 82 0.57 6.66 -12.94
N ILE A 83 1.01 5.50 -13.43
CA ILE A 83 1.68 5.33 -14.73
C ILE A 83 0.77 5.66 -15.93
N GLN A 84 -0.56 5.71 -15.76
CA GLN A 84 -1.49 6.05 -16.85
C GLN A 84 -1.24 7.47 -17.42
N GLN A 85 -0.46 8.29 -16.73
CA GLN A 85 -0.02 9.62 -17.16
C GLN A 85 1.25 9.57 -18.05
N ALA A 86 1.77 8.39 -18.35
CA ALA A 86 2.94 8.14 -19.18
C ALA A 86 2.57 7.81 -20.64
N PRO A 87 3.53 7.87 -21.58
CA PRO A 87 3.34 7.32 -22.92
C PRO A 87 3.04 5.81 -22.92
N LYS A 88 2.21 5.34 -23.85
CA LYS A 88 1.75 3.93 -23.95
C LYS A 88 2.86 2.87 -23.88
N LYS A 89 4.03 3.15 -24.47
CA LYS A 89 5.18 2.23 -24.43
C LYS A 89 5.66 1.92 -23.01
N TRP A 90 5.65 2.94 -22.14
CA TRP A 90 6.07 2.82 -20.74
C TRP A 90 4.98 2.16 -19.89
N ILE A 91 3.70 2.43 -20.19
CA ILE A 91 2.58 1.73 -19.55
C ILE A 91 2.68 0.23 -19.80
N ASN A 92 2.85 -0.19 -21.05
CA ASN A 92 2.93 -1.62 -21.40
C ASN A 92 4.17 -2.30 -20.79
N ALA A 93 5.33 -1.64 -20.83
CA ALA A 93 6.54 -2.16 -20.20
C ALA A 93 6.35 -2.32 -18.69
N TYR A 94 5.70 -1.35 -18.04
CA TYR A 94 5.45 -1.42 -16.61
C TYR A 94 4.41 -2.48 -16.23
N TYR A 95 3.38 -2.71 -17.05
CA TYR A 95 2.47 -3.86 -16.85
C TYR A 95 3.21 -5.20 -16.86
N GLY A 96 4.16 -5.39 -17.78
CA GLY A 96 5.01 -6.58 -17.80
C GLY A 96 5.86 -6.71 -16.53
N TYR A 97 6.47 -5.61 -16.07
CA TYR A 97 7.24 -5.57 -14.83
C TYR A 97 6.38 -5.89 -13.60
N SER A 98 5.21 -5.27 -13.47
CA SER A 98 4.28 -5.50 -12.37
C SER A 98 3.83 -6.94 -12.34
N PHE A 99 3.43 -7.51 -13.48
CA PHE A 99 3.05 -8.92 -13.59
C PHE A 99 4.15 -9.88 -13.16
N LEU A 100 5.40 -9.64 -13.61
CA LEU A 100 6.55 -10.44 -13.20
C LEU A 100 6.79 -10.33 -11.68
N SER A 101 6.70 -9.12 -11.13
CA SER A 101 6.87 -8.88 -9.69
C SER A 101 5.83 -9.62 -8.85
N THR A 102 4.56 -9.59 -9.28
CA THR A 102 3.46 -10.32 -8.65
C THR A 102 3.70 -11.82 -8.68
N ILE A 103 4.13 -12.38 -9.82
CA ILE A 103 4.43 -13.83 -9.92
C ILE A 103 5.55 -14.23 -8.96
N LEU A 104 6.65 -13.47 -8.94
CA LEU A 104 7.79 -13.77 -8.06
C LEU A 104 7.40 -13.68 -6.59
N LEU A 105 6.56 -12.71 -6.21
CA LEU A 105 6.02 -12.62 -4.85
C LEU A 105 5.17 -13.84 -4.49
N ILE A 106 4.27 -14.26 -5.38
CA ILE A 106 3.43 -15.45 -5.17
C ILE A 106 4.32 -16.69 -4.98
N ILE A 107 5.34 -16.87 -5.82
CA ILE A 107 6.28 -17.98 -5.70
C ILE A 107 7.00 -17.94 -4.35
N SER A 108 7.51 -16.80 -3.91
CA SER A 108 8.16 -16.66 -2.59
C SER A 108 7.22 -17.00 -1.44
N ILE A 109 5.95 -16.57 -1.52
CA ILE A 109 4.95 -16.86 -0.48
C ILE A 109 4.64 -18.36 -0.42
N VAL A 110 4.46 -19.01 -1.57
CA VAL A 110 4.04 -20.42 -1.62
C VAL A 110 5.17 -21.39 -1.29
N THR A 111 6.42 -21.02 -1.57
CA THR A 111 7.60 -21.88 -1.35
C THR A 111 8.05 -21.94 0.11
N GLN A 112 7.65 -20.99 0.95
CA GLN A 112 8.03 -20.95 2.35
C GLN A 112 6.83 -20.65 3.23
N ARG A 113 6.55 -21.51 4.22
CA ARG A 113 5.56 -21.20 5.26
C ARG A 113 6.16 -20.24 6.28
N PHE A 114 5.39 -19.24 6.69
CA PHE A 114 5.78 -18.24 7.67
C PHE A 114 4.58 -17.74 8.48
N ASN A 115 4.86 -17.09 9.60
CA ASN A 115 3.87 -16.34 10.36
C ASN A 115 4.49 -14.98 10.68
N VAL A 116 3.90 -13.90 10.18
CA VAL A 116 4.43 -12.55 10.40
C VAL A 116 4.12 -12.05 11.80
N VAL A 117 3.13 -12.66 12.48
CA VAL A 117 2.60 -12.19 13.75
C VAL A 117 3.52 -12.56 14.89
N GLU A 118 4.02 -11.54 15.58
CA GLU A 118 4.70 -11.64 16.86
C GLU A 118 4.21 -10.51 17.76
N ASN A 119 3.76 -10.82 18.98
CA ASN A 119 3.15 -9.86 19.92
C ASN A 119 1.97 -9.06 19.32
N GLY A 120 1.22 -9.70 18.42
CA GLY A 120 0.06 -9.13 17.74
C GLY A 120 0.41 -8.21 16.56
N LEU A 121 1.64 -8.29 16.06
CA LEU A 121 2.21 -7.33 15.12
C LEU A 121 2.87 -8.04 13.93
N PRO A 122 2.75 -7.51 12.70
CA PRO A 122 3.36 -8.12 11.52
C PRO A 122 4.84 -7.69 11.41
N ILE A 123 5.76 -8.44 12.03
CA ILE A 123 7.20 -8.11 12.06
C ILE A 123 8.12 -9.22 11.57
N ASN A 124 7.67 -10.47 11.58
CA ASN A 124 8.52 -11.62 11.28
C ASN A 124 8.43 -12.06 9.79
N PHE A 125 9.01 -11.27 8.89
CA PHE A 125 8.96 -11.52 7.45
C PHE A 125 10.15 -12.38 6.96
N PRO A 126 9.90 -13.46 6.18
CA PRO A 126 10.98 -14.20 5.52
C PRO A 126 11.77 -13.33 4.54
N GLY A 127 13.09 -13.54 4.48
CA GLY A 127 13.97 -12.77 3.60
C GLY A 127 13.60 -12.85 2.11
N SER A 128 13.20 -14.03 1.62
CA SER A 128 12.75 -14.24 0.23
C SER A 128 11.51 -13.41 -0.10
N VAL A 129 10.49 -13.49 0.75
CA VAL A 129 9.23 -12.74 0.64
C VAL A 129 9.49 -11.24 0.67
N MET A 130 10.29 -10.78 1.62
CA MET A 130 10.69 -9.37 1.77
C MET A 130 11.49 -8.86 0.57
N ALA A 131 12.39 -9.66 -0.01
CA ALA A 131 13.13 -9.29 -1.21
C ALA A 131 12.19 -9.13 -2.42
N THR A 132 11.31 -10.11 -2.65
CA THR A 132 10.38 -10.05 -3.79
C THR A 132 9.30 -8.99 -3.64
N SER A 133 8.80 -8.73 -2.42
CA SER A 133 7.87 -7.62 -2.17
C SER A 133 8.55 -6.27 -2.42
N SER A 134 9.77 -6.09 -1.92
CA SER A 134 10.56 -4.86 -2.10
C SER A 134 10.84 -4.56 -3.57
N MET A 135 11.09 -5.59 -4.39
CA MET A 135 11.28 -5.44 -5.84
C MET A 135 10.08 -4.71 -6.46
N GLY A 136 8.86 -5.13 -6.15
CA GLY A 136 7.64 -4.47 -6.62
C GLY A 136 7.42 -3.10 -5.99
N THR A 137 7.46 -3.01 -4.65
CA THR A 137 7.04 -1.82 -3.91
C THR A 137 7.99 -0.65 -4.06
N ILE A 138 9.32 -0.86 -4.15
CA ILE A 138 10.29 0.23 -4.33
C ILE A 138 10.08 0.92 -5.67
N VAL A 139 9.99 0.15 -6.76
CA VAL A 139 9.76 0.70 -8.11
C VAL A 139 8.38 1.35 -8.21
N ALA A 140 7.35 0.71 -7.64
CA ALA A 140 5.99 1.26 -7.59
C ALA A 140 5.94 2.60 -6.85
N THR A 141 6.61 2.70 -5.70
CA THR A 141 6.74 3.94 -4.93
C THR A 141 7.43 5.04 -5.74
N GLY A 142 8.52 4.71 -6.43
CA GLY A 142 9.22 5.65 -7.31
C GLY A 142 8.32 6.20 -8.41
N ILE A 143 7.49 5.37 -9.02
CA ILE A 143 6.53 5.78 -10.06
C ILE A 143 5.46 6.71 -9.47
N ILE A 144 4.88 6.36 -8.31
CA ILE A 144 3.89 7.21 -7.64
C ILE A 144 4.49 8.59 -7.35
N LEU A 145 5.69 8.64 -6.76
CA LEU A 145 6.38 9.89 -6.42
C LEU A 145 6.70 10.71 -7.69
N PHE A 146 7.21 10.08 -8.74
CA PHE A 146 7.54 10.76 -9.99
C PHE A 146 6.32 11.47 -10.59
N PHE A 147 5.18 10.76 -10.69
CA PHE A 147 3.97 11.35 -11.25
C PHE A 147 3.29 12.35 -10.32
N ALA A 148 3.37 12.16 -8.99
CA ALA A 148 2.90 13.14 -8.02
C ALA A 148 3.73 14.44 -8.09
N ALA A 149 5.06 14.34 -8.19
CA ALA A 149 5.96 15.48 -8.35
C ALA A 149 5.73 16.20 -9.69
N ARG A 150 5.57 15.46 -10.79
CA ARG A 150 5.19 16.05 -12.08
C ARG A 150 3.84 16.77 -11.98
N ALA A 151 2.85 16.17 -11.33
CA ALA A 151 1.55 16.81 -11.13
C ALA A 151 1.66 18.09 -10.28
N LEU A 152 2.54 18.12 -9.27
CA LEU A 152 2.81 19.29 -8.45
C LEU A 152 3.38 20.47 -9.25
N LEU A 153 4.26 20.20 -10.22
CA LEU A 153 4.87 21.23 -11.06
C LEU A 153 3.89 21.81 -12.09
N PHE A 154 2.97 20.99 -12.60
CA PHE A 154 2.14 21.35 -13.76
C PHE A 154 0.63 21.47 -13.48
N LYS A 155 0.13 21.14 -12.28
CA LYS A 155 -1.29 21.30 -11.91
C LYS A 155 -1.47 22.34 -10.80
N GLY A 156 -2.63 23.01 -10.81
CA GLY A 156 -2.93 24.12 -9.90
C GLY A 156 -3.10 23.73 -8.42
N ASN A 157 -3.35 22.46 -8.09
CA ASN A 157 -3.71 22.05 -6.73
C ASN A 157 -2.50 21.55 -5.91
N LYS A 158 -1.54 22.46 -5.69
CA LYS A 158 -0.23 22.17 -5.10
C LYS A 158 -0.31 21.51 -3.72
N LEU A 159 -1.17 22.01 -2.82
CA LEU A 159 -1.30 21.47 -1.45
C LEU A 159 -1.77 20.01 -1.45
N LYS A 160 -2.75 19.66 -2.28
CA LYS A 160 -3.22 18.28 -2.40
C LYS A 160 -2.13 17.34 -2.92
N MET A 161 -1.31 17.81 -3.87
CA MET A 161 -0.20 17.02 -4.39
C MET A 161 0.94 16.88 -3.37
N ILE A 162 1.27 17.93 -2.62
CA ILE A 162 2.22 17.87 -1.51
C ILE A 162 1.76 16.83 -0.48
N SER A 163 0.46 16.84 -0.14
CA SER A 163 -0.12 15.88 0.80
C SER A 163 0.05 14.43 0.33
N VAL A 164 -0.22 14.13 -0.94
CA VAL A 164 0.01 12.80 -1.52
C VAL A 164 1.49 12.41 -1.44
N ILE A 165 2.41 13.31 -1.80
CA ILE A 165 3.85 13.03 -1.75
C ILE A 165 4.30 12.74 -0.32
N LEU A 166 3.93 13.59 0.64
CA LEU A 166 4.24 13.39 2.05
C LEU A 166 3.63 12.08 2.57
N GLY A 167 2.40 11.76 2.17
CA GLY A 167 1.75 10.51 2.52
C GLY A 167 2.55 9.28 2.08
N VAL A 168 3.00 9.25 0.82
CA VAL A 168 3.84 8.16 0.29
C VAL A 168 5.17 8.08 1.02
N VAL A 169 5.83 9.22 1.25
CA VAL A 169 7.13 9.27 1.93
C VAL A 169 7.00 8.75 3.36
N ILE A 170 6.00 9.20 4.11
CA ILE A 170 5.76 8.78 5.49
C ILE A 170 5.45 7.28 5.55
N LEU A 171 4.59 6.75 4.67
CA LEU A 171 4.32 5.31 4.59
C LEU A 171 5.58 4.50 4.26
N GLY A 172 6.42 4.99 3.35
CA GLY A 172 7.72 4.39 3.04
C GLY A 172 8.64 4.34 4.26
N PHE A 173 8.74 5.43 5.02
CA PHE A 173 9.48 5.46 6.28
C PHE A 173 8.92 4.47 7.31
N GLY A 174 7.60 4.35 7.39
CA GLY A 174 6.90 3.36 8.20
C GLY A 174 7.41 1.95 8.01
N GLY A 175 7.46 1.50 6.76
CA GLY A 175 7.96 0.17 6.39
C GLY A 175 9.42 -0.05 6.82
N THR A 176 10.30 0.92 6.63
CA THR A 176 11.70 0.83 7.11
C THR A 176 11.83 0.82 8.62
N LEU A 177 10.99 1.57 9.34
CA LEU A 177 11.03 1.63 10.80
C LEU A 177 10.58 0.31 11.44
N VAL A 178 9.65 -0.42 10.80
CA VAL A 178 9.31 -1.81 11.20
C VAL A 178 10.50 -2.74 11.09
N ALA A 179 11.25 -2.66 9.99
CA ALA A 179 12.45 -3.47 9.80
C ALA A 179 13.52 -3.18 10.87
N ALA A 180 13.50 -1.99 11.46
CA ALA A 180 14.35 -1.59 12.58
C ALA A 180 13.72 -1.87 13.98
N GLY A 181 12.56 -2.51 14.05
CA GLY A 181 11.88 -2.89 15.30
C GLY A 181 10.94 -1.83 15.89
N PHE A 182 10.74 -0.68 15.23
CA PHE A 182 9.87 0.40 15.70
C PHE A 182 8.44 0.23 15.22
N VAL A 183 7.69 -0.67 15.86
CA VAL A 183 6.37 -1.07 15.36
C VAL A 183 5.29 0.01 15.54
N VAL A 184 5.34 0.80 16.62
CA VAL A 184 4.41 1.93 16.80
C VAL A 184 4.55 2.95 15.66
N ALA A 185 5.76 3.09 15.12
CA ALA A 185 5.99 3.98 13.99
C ALA A 185 5.28 3.51 12.71
N LEU A 186 5.04 2.20 12.54
CA LEU A 186 4.22 1.68 11.43
C LEU A 186 2.83 2.27 11.47
N TYR A 187 2.10 2.04 12.55
CA TYR A 187 0.72 2.48 12.68
C TYR A 187 0.60 4.01 12.60
N LEU A 188 1.51 4.74 13.23
CA LEU A 188 1.52 6.20 13.13
C LEU A 188 1.77 6.66 11.70
N SER A 189 2.74 6.05 11.01
CA SER A 189 3.02 6.37 9.61
C SER A 189 1.85 6.02 8.68
N GLU A 190 1.17 4.91 8.96
CA GLU A 190 -0.02 4.45 8.27
C GLU A 190 -1.14 5.49 8.42
N ILE A 191 -1.48 5.85 9.66
CA ILE A 191 -2.56 6.79 9.98
C ILE A 191 -2.26 8.17 9.39
N ILE A 192 -1.07 8.70 9.60
CA ILE A 192 -0.66 10.02 9.08
C ILE A 192 -0.63 9.98 7.56
N GLY A 193 -0.01 8.96 6.98
CA GLY A 193 0.11 8.79 5.54
C GLY A 193 -1.25 8.69 4.86
N MET A 194 -2.16 7.88 5.41
CA MET A 194 -3.54 7.73 4.94
C MET A 194 -4.35 9.01 5.05
N SER A 195 -4.22 9.73 6.17
CA SER A 195 -4.92 11.01 6.35
C SER A 195 -4.48 12.04 5.32
N LEU A 196 -3.19 12.09 5.01
CA LEU A 196 -2.64 12.96 3.96
C LEU A 196 -3.09 12.51 2.56
N PHE A 197 -3.15 11.21 2.30
CA PHE A 197 -3.71 10.68 1.06
C PHE A 197 -5.18 11.05 0.90
N LEU A 198 -5.97 10.93 1.97
CA LEU A 198 -7.39 11.24 1.99
C LEU A 198 -7.62 12.72 1.66
N TYR A 199 -6.88 13.62 2.30
CA TYR A 199 -6.91 15.05 1.97
C TYR A 199 -6.50 15.34 0.52
N GLY A 200 -5.50 14.63 0.00
CA GLY A 200 -5.09 14.75 -1.40
C GLY A 200 -6.14 14.27 -2.40
N ILE A 201 -6.96 13.29 -2.01
CA ILE A 201 -7.99 12.65 -2.82
C ILE A 201 -9.35 13.34 -2.69
N MET A 202 -9.71 13.97 -1.59
CA MET A 202 -10.93 14.80 -1.50
C MET A 202 -10.74 16.05 -2.37
#